data_AF-A0A7J5Z137-F1
#
_entry.id   AF-A0A7J5Z137-F1
#
_cell.length_a   1.000
_cell.length_b   1.000
_cell.length_c   1.000
_cell.angle_alpha   90.00
_cell.angle_beta   90.00
_cell.angle_gamma   90.00
#
_symmetry.space_group_name_H-M   'P 1'
#
loop_
_entity.id
_entity.type
_entity.pdbx_description
1 polymer ?
#
loop_
_entity_poly.entity_id
_entity_poly.type
_entity_poly.pdbx_seq_one_letter_code
_entity_poly.pdbx_strand_id
1 'polypeptide(L)'
;MASSFSRILTTRRKIGLLSAVGGSVTAGFLLREHVGAGAPVRRSYPASAEYPDLRKHNNCMASHLTPAIYAKLVDKATPNGYTLDLAIQTGVDNPGHPFIKTVGMVAGDEESYEVFADLLDPVIKERHNGYNPNTMKHPTDLDSSKIHSGNFDPRYVLSSRVRTGRSIRGLSLPPACTRAERREVERVVVDALAGLKDDLAGKVISMEKGGNMKRVFERFCNGLKEKLGYILTCPSNLGTGLRAGVHVKLPLMSRKRGTGGVDTAAVGGTYDISNLDRLGLSEVQLVQTVIDGVNYLIECEKRLEKGQDIKVPPHPHKLFK
;
A
#
# COMPACT_ATOMS: atom_id res chain seq x y z
N MET A 1 -47.68 -18.81 -9.92
CA MET A 1 -46.47 -18.23 -10.56
C MET A 1 -45.38 -18.10 -9.52
N ALA A 2 -44.29 -18.86 -9.64
CA ALA A 2 -43.04 -18.67 -8.89
C ALA A 2 -41.94 -19.52 -9.55
N SER A 3 -40.90 -18.91 -10.14
CA SER A 3 -39.68 -19.61 -10.51
C SER A 3 -38.49 -18.65 -10.64
N SER A 4 -37.29 -19.22 -10.65
CA SER A 4 -36.05 -18.59 -11.15
C SER A 4 -35.33 -17.56 -10.26
N PHE A 5 -35.03 -17.92 -9.00
CA PHE A 5 -33.83 -17.41 -8.29
C PHE A 5 -33.18 -18.52 -7.44
N SER A 6 -32.66 -19.56 -8.09
CA SER A 6 -31.78 -20.58 -7.48
C SER A 6 -30.99 -21.33 -8.54
N ARG A 7 -29.91 -20.72 -9.03
CA ARG A 7 -28.78 -21.35 -9.74
C ARG A 7 -27.59 -20.39 -9.73
N ILE A 8 -26.39 -20.96 -9.60
CA ILE A 8 -25.06 -20.33 -9.38
C ILE A 8 -24.64 -20.30 -7.90
N LEU A 9 -24.42 -21.51 -7.36
CA LEU A 9 -23.55 -21.76 -6.19
C LEU A 9 -22.88 -23.14 -6.28
N THR A 10 -22.73 -23.67 -7.50
CA THR A 10 -22.30 -25.06 -7.78
C THR A 10 -21.13 -25.10 -8.76
N THR A 11 -19.96 -24.65 -8.30
CA THR A 11 -18.69 -24.92 -8.99
C THR A 11 -17.62 -25.38 -7.99
N ARG A 12 -17.60 -26.70 -7.76
CA ARG A 12 -16.46 -27.52 -7.31
C ARG A 12 -15.63 -27.02 -6.11
N ARG A 13 -16.15 -27.21 -4.89
CA ARG A 13 -15.28 -27.54 -3.73
C ARG A 13 -14.88 -29.02 -3.81
N LYS A 14 -13.65 -29.33 -4.24
CA LYS A 14 -13.02 -30.64 -3.93
C LYS A 14 -12.35 -30.54 -2.56
N ILE A 15 -13.13 -30.72 -1.49
CA ILE A 15 -12.56 -30.92 -0.15
C ILE A 15 -12.08 -32.36 -0.07
N GLY A 16 -10.76 -32.56 -0.09
CA GLY A 16 -10.15 -33.83 0.34
C GLY A 16 -10.15 -33.89 1.86
N LEU A 17 -11.12 -34.59 2.45
CA LEU A 17 -11.07 -34.93 3.87
C LEU A 17 -10.01 -36.04 4.05
N LEU A 18 -8.84 -35.69 4.59
CA LEU A 18 -8.03 -36.67 5.32
C LEU A 18 -8.37 -36.55 6.80
N SER A 19 -9.18 -37.48 7.30
CA SER A 19 -9.48 -37.60 8.72
C SER A 19 -8.32 -38.27 9.46
N ALA A 20 -7.38 -37.46 9.97
CA ALA A 20 -6.43 -37.91 10.98
C ALA A 20 -7.02 -37.62 12.37
N VAL A 21 -7.11 -38.66 13.20
CA VAL A 21 -7.60 -38.57 14.58
C VAL A 21 -6.49 -38.06 15.50
N GLY A 22 -6.82 -37.15 16.42
CA GLY A 22 -5.88 -36.58 17.41
C GLY A 22 -5.67 -35.09 17.19
N GLY A 23 -5.92 -34.29 18.24
CA GLY A 23 -5.99 -32.83 18.12
C GLY A 23 -4.65 -32.16 17.83
N SER A 24 -4.65 -31.22 16.88
CA SER A 24 -3.66 -30.14 16.80
C SER A 24 -4.21 -28.96 15.99
N VAL A 25 -3.50 -27.83 16.06
CA VAL A 25 -3.88 -26.51 15.53
C VAL A 25 -4.24 -26.57 14.04
N THR A 26 -5.43 -26.09 13.67
CA THR A 26 -5.86 -25.99 12.27
C THR A 26 -5.15 -24.83 11.56
N ALA A 27 -3.89 -25.05 11.16
CA ALA A 27 -3.17 -24.18 10.24
C ALA A 27 -3.79 -24.29 8.83
N GLY A 28 -4.79 -23.45 8.55
CA GLY A 28 -5.49 -23.41 7.26
C GLY A 28 -4.58 -22.90 6.14
N PHE A 29 -3.90 -23.82 5.44
CA PHE A 29 -3.23 -23.53 4.17
C PHE A 29 -4.27 -23.20 3.09
N LEU A 30 -4.60 -21.92 2.95
CA LEU A 30 -5.32 -21.42 1.77
C LEU A 30 -4.38 -21.46 0.56
N LEU A 31 -4.49 -22.53 -0.24
CA LEU A 31 -3.90 -22.59 -1.57
C LEU A 31 -4.44 -21.42 -2.40
N ARG A 32 -3.54 -20.57 -2.90
CA ARG A 32 -3.86 -19.49 -3.84
C ARG A 32 -4.09 -20.12 -5.20
N GLU A 33 -5.35 -20.18 -5.64
CA GLU A 33 -5.65 -20.53 -7.04
C GLU A 33 -5.16 -19.41 -7.96
N HIS A 34 -4.59 -19.77 -9.11
CA HIS A 34 -4.20 -18.79 -10.13
C HIS A 34 -5.45 -18.16 -10.74
N VAL A 35 -5.54 -16.83 -10.75
CA VAL A 35 -6.72 -16.14 -11.27
C VAL A 35 -6.50 -15.72 -12.72
N GLY A 36 -7.44 -16.13 -13.60
CA GLY A 36 -7.47 -15.69 -14.99
C GLY A 36 -8.13 -14.32 -15.16
N ALA A 37 -7.88 -13.67 -16.30
CA ALA A 37 -8.66 -12.50 -16.69
C ALA A 37 -10.16 -12.83 -16.80
N GLY A 38 -11.01 -11.84 -16.52
CA GLY A 38 -12.45 -11.91 -16.74
C GLY A 38 -12.81 -11.91 -18.24
N ALA A 39 -14.09 -11.69 -18.53
CA ALA A 39 -14.54 -11.58 -19.93
C ALA A 39 -13.79 -10.44 -20.65
N PRO A 40 -13.29 -10.65 -21.88
CA PRO A 40 -12.52 -9.64 -22.60
C PRO A 40 -13.40 -8.44 -22.97
N VAL A 41 -12.80 -7.24 -22.90
CA VAL A 41 -13.46 -6.00 -23.28
C VAL A 41 -13.50 -5.91 -24.80
N ARG A 42 -14.69 -5.90 -25.39
CA ARG A 42 -14.85 -5.75 -26.85
C ARG A 42 -14.67 -4.29 -27.26
N ARG A 43 -13.54 -3.95 -27.89
CA ARG A 43 -13.27 -2.62 -28.46
C ARG A 43 -13.69 -2.51 -29.93
N SER A 44 -13.92 -1.28 -30.38
CA SER A 44 -14.23 -0.92 -31.77
C SER A 44 -12.99 -0.47 -32.57
N TYR A 45 -11.92 -0.08 -31.88
CA TYR A 45 -10.69 0.44 -32.47
C TYR A 45 -9.49 -0.44 -32.09
N PRO A 46 -8.42 -0.47 -32.91
CA PRO A 46 -7.20 -1.20 -32.57
C PRO A 46 -6.47 -0.56 -31.38
N ALA A 47 -5.79 -1.38 -30.57
CA ALA A 47 -5.06 -0.95 -29.38
C ALA A 47 -4.11 0.26 -29.59
N SER A 48 -3.51 0.39 -30.78
CA SER A 48 -2.62 1.51 -31.11
C SER A 48 -3.33 2.87 -31.21
N ALA A 49 -4.63 2.89 -31.47
CA ALA A 49 -5.42 4.13 -31.53
C ALA A 49 -5.78 4.69 -30.14
N GLU A 50 -5.82 3.82 -29.13
CA GLU A 50 -6.13 4.17 -27.73
C GLU A 50 -4.84 4.39 -26.88
N TYR A 51 -3.65 4.22 -27.48
CA TYR A 51 -2.39 4.31 -26.74
C TYR A 51 -2.12 5.75 -26.27
N PRO A 52 -1.84 5.98 -24.96
CA PRO A 52 -1.73 7.33 -24.42
C PRO A 52 -0.46 8.08 -24.88
N ASP A 53 -0.59 9.39 -25.10
CA ASP A 53 0.56 10.27 -25.32
C ASP A 53 1.27 10.59 -24.00
N LEU A 54 2.37 9.86 -23.74
CA LEU A 54 3.18 9.98 -22.53
C LEU A 54 4.49 10.75 -22.74
N ARG A 55 4.65 11.50 -23.85
CA ARG A 55 5.91 12.17 -24.23
C ARG A 55 6.42 13.22 -23.23
N LYS A 56 5.58 13.68 -22.30
CA LYS A 56 5.91 14.70 -21.28
C LYS A 56 5.84 14.16 -19.84
N HIS A 57 5.80 12.84 -19.68
CA HIS A 57 5.49 12.19 -18.42
C HIS A 57 6.74 11.63 -17.73
N ASN A 58 6.79 11.82 -16.41
CA ASN A 58 7.82 11.33 -15.49
C ASN A 58 7.16 10.61 -14.30
N ASN A 59 6.62 9.43 -14.59
CA ASN A 59 6.11 8.49 -13.59
C ASN A 59 6.51 7.05 -13.97
N CYS A 60 6.49 6.12 -13.01
CA CYS A 60 6.98 4.75 -13.21
C CYS A 60 6.18 4.01 -14.31
N MET A 61 4.85 4.18 -14.34
CA MET A 61 3.97 3.62 -15.37
C MET A 61 4.40 4.08 -16.77
N ALA A 62 4.58 5.39 -16.99
CA ALA A 62 5.04 5.93 -18.27
C ALA A 62 6.46 5.49 -18.67
N SER A 63 7.28 5.08 -17.69
CA SER A 63 8.63 4.54 -17.94
C SER A 63 8.64 3.08 -18.40
N HIS A 64 7.51 2.37 -18.24
CA HIS A 64 7.40 0.93 -18.51
C HIS A 64 6.26 0.54 -19.45
N LEU A 65 5.28 1.42 -19.67
CA LEU A 65 4.26 1.18 -20.69
C LEU A 65 4.90 1.22 -22.08
N THR A 66 4.62 0.19 -22.87
CA THR A 66 5.04 0.11 -24.28
C THR A 66 3.83 -0.26 -25.14
N PRO A 67 3.82 0.06 -26.45
CA PRO A 67 2.73 -0.33 -27.34
C PRO A 67 2.44 -1.84 -27.34
N ALA A 68 3.48 -2.68 -27.17
CA ALA A 68 3.34 -4.13 -27.08
C ALA A 68 2.67 -4.57 -25.76
N ILE A 69 3.08 -4.00 -24.61
CA ILE A 69 2.44 -4.29 -23.31
C ILE A 69 1.00 -3.80 -23.30
N TYR A 70 0.74 -2.60 -23.83
CA TYR A 70 -0.62 -2.05 -23.93
C TYR A 70 -1.50 -2.96 -24.79
N ALA A 71 -1.10 -3.29 -26.02
CA ALA A 71 -1.85 -4.19 -26.90
C ALA A 71 -2.09 -5.60 -26.30
N LYS A 72 -1.18 -6.10 -25.45
CA LYS A 72 -1.33 -7.39 -24.75
C LYS A 72 -2.35 -7.34 -23.59
N LEU A 73 -2.57 -6.17 -22.99
CA LEU A 73 -3.32 -6.00 -21.73
C LEU A 73 -4.63 -5.20 -21.89
N VAL A 74 -4.77 -4.37 -22.91
CA VAL A 74 -5.83 -3.37 -23.09
C VAL A 74 -7.25 -3.96 -23.15
N ASP A 75 -7.39 -5.17 -23.69
CA ASP A 75 -8.68 -5.88 -23.78
C ASP A 75 -8.92 -6.84 -22.60
N LYS A 76 -7.98 -6.94 -21.66
CA LYS A 76 -8.16 -7.71 -20.44
C LYS A 76 -8.94 -6.90 -19.40
N ALA A 77 -9.81 -7.59 -18.68
CA ALA A 77 -10.41 -7.11 -17.45
C ALA A 77 -10.13 -8.09 -16.30
N THR A 78 -10.21 -7.62 -15.07
CA THR A 78 -10.27 -8.46 -13.87
C THR A 78 -11.65 -9.14 -13.77
N PRO A 79 -11.85 -10.13 -12.88
CA PRO A 79 -13.16 -10.73 -12.66
C PRO A 79 -14.27 -9.72 -12.28
N ASN A 80 -13.90 -8.59 -11.66
CA ASN A 80 -14.82 -7.50 -11.29
C ASN A 80 -14.95 -6.42 -12.39
N GLY A 81 -14.33 -6.61 -13.56
CA GLY A 81 -14.43 -5.69 -14.71
C GLY A 81 -13.47 -4.50 -14.67
N TYR A 82 -12.47 -4.48 -13.77
CA TYR A 82 -11.45 -3.43 -13.77
C TYR A 82 -10.49 -3.62 -14.95
N THR A 83 -10.12 -2.54 -15.64
CA THR A 83 -9.38 -2.57 -16.91
C THR A 83 -8.00 -1.91 -16.80
N LEU A 84 -7.13 -2.15 -17.79
CA LEU A 84 -5.82 -1.50 -17.87
C LEU A 84 -5.94 0.03 -17.86
N ASP A 85 -6.85 0.60 -18.66
CA ASP A 85 -7.02 2.05 -18.77
C ASP A 85 -7.41 2.66 -17.42
N LEU A 86 -8.36 2.04 -16.69
CA LEU A 86 -8.71 2.45 -15.33
C LEU A 86 -7.52 2.39 -14.36
N ALA A 87 -6.65 1.39 -14.52
CA ALA A 87 -5.44 1.25 -13.70
C ALA A 87 -4.41 2.36 -13.97
N ILE A 88 -4.20 2.74 -15.24
CA ILE A 88 -3.18 3.73 -15.65
C ILE A 88 -3.69 5.18 -15.71
N GLN A 89 -5.01 5.42 -15.70
CA GLN A 89 -5.62 6.75 -15.91
C GLN A 89 -4.97 7.85 -15.07
N THR A 90 -4.73 7.59 -13.78
CA THR A 90 -4.08 8.58 -12.90
C THR A 90 -2.68 8.98 -13.37
N GLY A 91 -1.90 8.08 -13.96
CA GLY A 91 -0.60 8.39 -14.53
C GLY A 91 -0.66 9.02 -15.93
N VAL A 92 -1.76 8.83 -16.67
CA VAL A 92 -2.01 9.55 -17.93
C VAL A 92 -2.38 11.01 -17.63
N ASP A 93 -3.30 11.22 -16.67
CA ASP A 93 -3.81 12.54 -16.30
C ASP A 93 -2.78 13.40 -15.54
N ASN A 94 -1.80 12.77 -14.88
CA ASN A 94 -0.80 13.45 -14.04
C ASN A 94 0.61 13.20 -14.58
N PRO A 95 1.16 14.10 -15.43
CA PRO A 95 2.47 13.92 -16.05
C PRO A 95 3.62 13.78 -15.06
N GLY A 96 3.51 14.29 -13.84
CA GLY A 96 4.53 14.12 -12.81
C GLY A 96 4.16 14.86 -11.53
N HIS A 97 5.10 14.93 -10.59
CA HIS A 97 4.95 15.71 -9.36
C HIS A 97 6.22 16.55 -9.13
N PRO A 98 6.12 17.81 -8.64
CA PRO A 98 7.27 18.72 -8.57
C PRO A 98 8.48 18.22 -7.78
N PHE A 99 8.28 17.32 -6.81
CA PHE A 99 9.32 16.88 -5.87
C PHE A 99 9.70 15.40 -5.95
N ILE A 100 8.88 14.55 -6.59
CA ILE A 100 9.06 13.08 -6.58
C ILE A 100 8.60 12.42 -7.89
N LYS A 101 9.26 11.33 -8.29
CA LYS A 101 8.72 10.44 -9.34
C LYS A 101 7.55 9.64 -8.75
N THR A 102 6.37 9.80 -9.33
CA THR A 102 5.14 9.11 -8.91
C THR A 102 5.02 7.74 -9.58
N VAL A 103 4.15 6.85 -9.05
CA VAL A 103 3.94 5.52 -9.64
C VAL A 103 3.18 5.60 -10.97
N GLY A 104 2.12 6.42 -11.05
CA GLY A 104 1.31 6.56 -12.27
C GLY A 104 0.32 5.43 -12.55
N MET A 105 0.09 4.50 -11.62
CA MET A 105 -0.99 3.51 -11.74
C MET A 105 -1.49 3.00 -10.38
N VAL A 106 -2.69 2.43 -10.37
CA VAL A 106 -3.38 1.87 -9.20
C VAL A 106 -4.07 0.55 -9.52
N ALA A 107 -4.21 -0.31 -8.52
CA ALA A 107 -5.02 -1.51 -8.57
C ALA A 107 -6.47 -1.23 -8.14
N GLY A 108 -7.43 -1.79 -8.88
CA GLY A 108 -8.86 -1.70 -8.57
C GLY A 108 -9.37 -2.83 -7.68
N ASP A 109 -8.68 -3.96 -7.65
CA ASP A 109 -9.00 -5.16 -6.89
C ASP A 109 -7.73 -5.99 -6.61
N GLU A 110 -7.87 -7.20 -6.04
CA GLU A 110 -6.72 -8.06 -5.72
C GLU A 110 -6.10 -8.65 -7.00
N GLU A 111 -6.97 -9.02 -7.93
CA GLU A 111 -6.70 -9.69 -9.20
C GLU A 111 -5.97 -8.80 -10.21
N SER A 112 -6.11 -7.47 -10.10
CA SER A 112 -5.37 -6.46 -10.87
C SER A 112 -3.86 -6.76 -10.92
N TYR A 113 -3.28 -7.23 -9.81
CA TYR A 113 -1.85 -7.55 -9.72
C TYR A 113 -1.44 -8.81 -10.49
N GLU A 114 -2.35 -9.74 -10.77
CA GLU A 114 -2.09 -10.92 -11.60
C GLU A 114 -2.43 -10.65 -13.08
N VAL A 115 -3.58 -10.01 -13.35
CA VAL A 115 -4.08 -9.74 -14.71
C VAL A 115 -3.19 -8.76 -15.49
N PHE A 116 -2.64 -7.75 -14.81
CA PHE A 116 -1.79 -6.71 -15.39
C PHE A 116 -0.31 -6.83 -14.99
N ALA A 117 0.13 -8.01 -14.54
CA ALA A 117 1.50 -8.27 -14.07
C ALA A 117 2.59 -7.81 -15.06
N ASP A 118 2.39 -7.98 -16.37
CA ASP A 118 3.33 -7.56 -17.43
C ASP A 118 3.71 -6.05 -17.36
N LEU A 119 2.85 -5.21 -16.77
CA LEU A 119 3.11 -3.79 -16.50
C LEU A 119 3.39 -3.50 -15.02
N LEU A 120 2.65 -4.16 -14.11
CA LEU A 120 2.80 -3.91 -12.67
C LEU A 120 4.15 -4.38 -12.13
N ASP A 121 4.69 -5.51 -12.59
CA ASP A 121 5.96 -6.06 -12.11
C ASP A 121 7.17 -5.16 -12.40
N PRO A 122 7.40 -4.65 -13.63
CA PRO A 122 8.48 -3.69 -13.86
C PRO A 122 8.28 -2.39 -13.08
N VAL A 123 7.04 -1.89 -12.96
CA VAL A 123 6.72 -0.71 -12.14
C VAL A 123 7.01 -0.92 -10.66
N ILE A 124 6.69 -2.09 -10.11
CA ILE A 124 7.04 -2.51 -8.74
C ILE A 124 8.55 -2.57 -8.58
N LYS A 125 9.26 -3.16 -9.55
CA LYS A 125 10.72 -3.30 -9.53
C LYS A 125 11.44 -1.96 -9.57
N GLU A 126 11.01 -1.01 -10.40
CA GLU A 126 11.54 0.36 -10.39
C GLU A 126 11.24 1.04 -9.05
N ARG A 127 9.99 0.99 -8.59
CA ARG A 127 9.56 1.74 -7.41
C ARG A 127 10.16 1.22 -6.10
N HIS A 128 10.49 -0.06 -6.03
CA HIS A 128 11.07 -0.72 -4.84
C HIS A 128 12.49 -1.20 -5.08
N ASN A 129 13.33 -0.34 -5.69
CA ASN A 129 14.79 -0.46 -5.70
C ASN A 129 15.32 -1.84 -6.18
N GLY A 130 14.67 -2.42 -7.19
CA GLY A 130 15.06 -3.69 -7.80
C GLY A 130 14.31 -4.92 -7.28
N TYR A 131 13.40 -4.79 -6.30
CA TYR A 131 12.58 -5.92 -5.83
C TYR A 131 11.77 -6.54 -6.97
N ASN A 132 12.02 -7.80 -7.29
CA ASN A 132 11.33 -8.52 -8.36
C ASN A 132 10.25 -9.46 -7.78
N PRO A 133 8.95 -9.17 -7.95
CA PRO A 133 7.88 -10.00 -7.37
C PRO A 133 7.88 -11.45 -7.89
N ASN A 134 8.43 -11.71 -9.08
CA ASN A 134 8.49 -13.05 -9.67
C ASN A 134 9.60 -13.94 -9.10
N THR A 135 10.64 -13.36 -8.48
CA THR A 135 11.82 -14.11 -8.00
C THR A 135 12.15 -13.87 -6.53
N MET A 136 11.47 -12.94 -5.87
CA MET A 136 11.71 -12.57 -4.47
C MET A 136 10.44 -12.76 -3.65
N LYS A 137 10.61 -13.18 -2.39
CA LYS A 137 9.54 -13.27 -1.41
C LYS A 137 9.71 -12.17 -0.38
N HIS A 138 8.61 -11.55 0.02
CA HIS A 138 8.61 -10.48 1.00
C HIS A 138 8.57 -11.05 2.43
N PRO A 139 9.48 -10.66 3.34
CA PRO A 139 9.39 -11.02 4.75
C PRO A 139 8.39 -10.11 5.49
N THR A 140 7.61 -10.69 6.40
CA THR A 140 6.77 -9.98 7.38
C THR A 140 7.25 -10.33 8.77
N ASP A 141 7.46 -9.33 9.63
CA ASP A 141 7.92 -9.52 11.00
C ASP A 141 7.43 -8.36 11.87
N LEU A 142 6.46 -8.65 12.74
CA LEU A 142 5.81 -7.70 13.64
C LEU A 142 6.22 -7.89 15.11
N ASP A 143 7.30 -8.62 15.38
CA ASP A 143 7.83 -8.82 16.73
C ASP A 143 8.60 -7.58 17.22
N SER A 144 7.93 -6.75 18.00
CA SER A 144 8.48 -5.51 18.54
C SER A 144 9.64 -5.72 19.53
N SER A 145 9.83 -6.92 20.08
CA SER A 145 10.93 -7.20 21.02
C SER A 145 12.32 -7.15 20.36
N LYS A 146 12.36 -7.28 19.02
CA LYS A 146 13.57 -7.18 18.19
C LYS A 146 14.03 -5.75 17.91
N ILE A 147 13.25 -4.74 18.31
CA ILE A 147 13.65 -3.34 18.15
C ILE A 147 14.69 -2.98 19.20
N HIS A 148 15.78 -2.36 18.76
CA HIS A 148 16.88 -1.92 19.62
C HIS A 148 17.06 -0.41 19.51
N SER A 149 17.36 0.26 20.63
CA SER A 149 17.24 1.72 20.75
C SER A 149 15.79 2.19 20.47
N GLY A 150 15.59 3.42 20.01
CA GLY A 150 14.28 3.99 19.66
C GLY A 150 13.81 5.16 20.52
N ASN A 151 14.46 5.38 21.67
CA ASN A 151 14.29 6.60 22.47
C ASN A 151 15.17 7.72 21.91
N PHE A 152 14.57 8.61 21.12
CA PHE A 152 15.26 9.76 20.51
C PHE A 152 15.45 10.93 21.51
N ASP A 153 16.41 11.80 21.21
CA ASP A 153 16.64 13.04 21.96
C ASP A 153 15.46 14.03 21.74
N PRO A 154 14.65 14.34 22.78
CA PRO A 154 13.40 15.09 22.64
C PRO A 154 13.61 16.57 22.30
N ARG A 155 14.86 17.06 22.33
CA ARG A 155 15.19 18.42 21.85
C ARG A 155 15.07 18.51 20.33
N TYR A 156 15.29 17.39 19.62
CA TYR A 156 15.26 17.30 18.17
C TYR A 156 13.97 16.65 17.68
N VAL A 157 13.55 15.51 18.25
CA VAL A 157 12.34 14.78 17.82
C VAL A 157 11.12 15.26 18.59
N LEU A 158 10.12 15.76 17.85
CA LEU A 158 8.89 16.35 18.40
C LEU A 158 7.75 15.34 18.51
N SER A 159 7.70 14.36 17.59
CA SER A 159 6.70 13.31 17.56
C SER A 159 7.15 12.15 16.69
N SER A 160 6.90 10.93 17.13
CA SER A 160 7.12 9.70 16.35
C SER A 160 5.78 9.13 15.88
N ARG A 161 5.75 8.54 14.69
CA ARG A 161 4.55 7.92 14.13
C ARG A 161 4.87 6.71 13.26
N VAL A 162 4.15 5.63 13.47
CA VAL A 162 4.11 4.47 12.55
C VAL A 162 2.71 4.39 11.95
N ARG A 163 2.62 4.17 10.64
CA ARG A 163 1.37 3.82 9.95
C ARG A 163 1.58 2.64 9.02
N THR A 164 0.50 1.94 8.71
CA THR A 164 0.42 0.95 7.62
C THR A 164 -1.00 0.99 7.02
N GLY A 165 -1.27 0.17 6.01
CA GLY A 165 -2.60 -0.05 5.45
C GLY A 165 -2.93 -1.54 5.34
N ARG A 166 -4.22 -1.88 5.34
CA ARG A 166 -4.74 -3.23 5.07
C ARG A 166 -5.95 -3.11 4.14
N SER A 167 -6.24 -4.15 3.36
CA SER A 167 -7.45 -4.26 2.55
C SER A 167 -8.25 -5.50 2.93
N ILE A 168 -9.53 -5.50 2.57
CA ILE A 168 -10.44 -6.62 2.81
C ILE A 168 -10.41 -7.50 1.56
N ARG A 169 -10.14 -8.80 1.70
CA ARG A 169 -10.15 -9.71 0.55
C ARG A 169 -11.60 -9.90 0.08
N GLY A 170 -11.80 -9.93 -1.23
CA GLY A 170 -13.12 -10.11 -1.85
C GLY A 170 -13.98 -8.84 -1.89
N LEU A 171 -13.43 -7.69 -1.53
CA LEU A 171 -14.01 -6.37 -1.79
C LEU A 171 -13.04 -5.57 -2.66
N SER A 172 -13.54 -4.89 -3.69
CA SER A 172 -12.70 -4.08 -4.57
C SER A 172 -12.02 -2.95 -3.79
N LEU A 173 -10.86 -2.53 -4.29
CA LEU A 173 -10.08 -1.43 -3.75
C LEU A 173 -10.74 -0.07 -4.06
N PRO A 174 -10.40 1.00 -3.32
CA PRO A 174 -10.97 2.35 -3.48
C PRO A 174 -11.25 2.88 -4.91
N PRO A 175 -10.40 2.62 -5.95
CA PRO A 175 -10.68 3.10 -7.31
C PRO A 175 -11.88 2.43 -8.00
N ALA A 176 -12.18 1.18 -7.66
CA ALA A 176 -13.23 0.40 -8.31
C ALA A 176 -14.44 0.11 -7.41
N CYS A 177 -14.28 0.16 -6.09
CA CYS A 177 -15.32 -0.22 -5.14
C CYS A 177 -16.64 0.52 -5.33
N THR A 178 -17.71 -0.26 -5.44
CA THR A 178 -19.08 0.25 -5.41
C THR A 178 -19.40 0.87 -4.05
N ARG A 179 -20.51 1.63 -3.99
CA ARG A 179 -21.05 2.15 -2.72
C ARG A 179 -21.44 1.03 -1.74
N ALA A 180 -21.74 -0.17 -2.23
CA ALA A 180 -22.07 -1.31 -1.38
C ALA A 180 -20.80 -1.88 -0.73
N GLU A 181 -19.80 -2.24 -1.53
CA GLU A 181 -18.51 -2.75 -1.02
C GLU A 181 -17.84 -1.76 -0.07
N ARG A 182 -17.87 -0.45 -0.35
CA ARG A 182 -17.28 0.55 0.54
C ARG A 182 -17.96 0.61 1.92
N ARG A 183 -19.29 0.42 1.98
CA ARG A 183 -20.03 0.32 3.24
C ARG A 183 -19.72 -0.98 3.96
N GLU A 184 -19.49 -2.07 3.21
CA GLU A 184 -19.05 -3.33 3.80
C GLU A 184 -17.64 -3.20 4.41
N VAL A 185 -16.71 -2.51 3.74
CA VAL A 185 -15.40 -2.16 4.31
C VAL A 185 -15.54 -1.36 5.60
N GLU A 186 -16.34 -0.27 5.59
CA GLU A 186 -16.61 0.54 6.80
C GLU A 186 -17.10 -0.37 7.94
N ARG A 187 -18.07 -1.24 7.66
CA ARG A 187 -18.71 -2.08 8.67
C ARG A 187 -17.83 -3.21 9.19
N VAL A 188 -17.09 -3.93 8.35
CA VAL A 188 -16.12 -4.96 8.81
C VAL A 188 -15.11 -4.33 9.77
N VAL A 189 -14.61 -3.14 9.43
CA VAL A 189 -13.61 -2.43 10.24
C VAL A 189 -14.20 -1.90 11.55
N VAL A 190 -15.37 -1.26 11.53
CA VAL A 190 -16.00 -0.75 12.77
C VAL A 190 -16.31 -1.87 13.76
N ASP A 191 -16.88 -2.97 13.27
CA ASP A 191 -17.23 -4.16 14.07
C ASP A 191 -15.99 -4.79 14.73
N ALA A 192 -14.89 -4.95 13.97
CA ALA A 192 -13.63 -5.42 14.52
C ALA A 192 -13.01 -4.45 15.55
N LEU A 193 -13.08 -3.14 15.30
CA LEU A 193 -12.54 -2.12 16.21
C LEU A 193 -13.37 -2.00 17.52
N ALA A 194 -14.66 -2.29 17.48
CA ALA A 194 -15.51 -2.31 18.68
C ALA A 194 -15.15 -3.44 19.66
N GLY A 195 -14.42 -4.46 19.21
CA GLY A 195 -13.88 -5.54 20.06
C GLY A 195 -12.58 -5.19 20.79
N LEU A 196 -11.96 -4.04 20.52
CA LEU A 196 -10.73 -3.60 21.20
C LEU A 196 -11.02 -3.17 22.64
N LYS A 197 -10.08 -3.45 23.54
CA LYS A 197 -10.19 -3.24 24.99
C LYS A 197 -9.05 -2.40 25.52
N ASP A 198 -9.17 -2.00 26.78
CA ASP A 198 -8.11 -1.37 27.56
C ASP A 198 -7.53 -0.11 26.87
N ASP A 199 -6.21 -0.01 26.69
CA ASP A 199 -5.54 1.12 26.05
C ASP A 199 -5.78 1.20 24.53
N LEU A 200 -6.29 0.13 23.91
CA LEU A 200 -6.66 0.07 22.50
C LEU A 200 -8.16 0.36 22.25
N ALA A 201 -8.96 0.52 23.30
CA ALA A 201 -10.38 0.84 23.18
C ALA A 201 -10.58 2.24 22.57
N GLY A 202 -11.46 2.35 21.57
CA GLY A 202 -11.66 3.59 20.82
C GLY A 202 -13.09 3.79 20.34
N LYS A 203 -13.34 4.96 19.73
CA LYS A 203 -14.62 5.29 19.09
C LYS A 203 -14.39 5.55 17.62
N VAL A 204 -15.09 4.82 16.75
CA VAL A 204 -15.11 5.13 15.31
C VAL A 204 -16.13 6.24 15.06
N ILE A 205 -15.68 7.32 14.42
CA ILE A 205 -16.52 8.46 14.05
C ILE A 205 -16.74 8.40 12.54
N SER A 206 -17.96 8.04 12.10
CA SER A 206 -18.30 8.02 10.67
C SER A 206 -18.35 9.46 10.15
N MET A 207 -17.63 9.72 9.06
CA MET A 207 -17.53 11.04 8.45
C MET A 207 -18.77 11.33 7.60
N GLU A 208 -19.80 11.89 8.22
CA GLU A 208 -20.97 12.46 7.54
C GLU A 208 -20.94 13.99 7.58
N LYS A 209 -21.33 14.67 6.48
CA LYS A 209 -21.57 16.12 6.52
C LYS A 209 -22.85 16.40 7.30
N GLY A 210 -22.73 17.07 8.45
CA GLY A 210 -23.85 17.42 9.33
C GLY A 210 -23.96 16.51 10.55
N GLY A 211 -24.96 16.76 11.39
CA GLY A 211 -25.09 16.14 12.71
C GLY A 211 -26.04 14.92 12.82
N ASN A 212 -26.39 14.25 11.72
CA ASN A 212 -27.40 13.18 11.75
C ASN A 212 -26.84 11.83 12.27
N MET A 213 -26.57 11.78 13.57
CA MET A 213 -26.03 10.61 14.26
C MET A 213 -26.94 9.36 14.13
N LYS A 214 -28.26 9.55 14.03
CA LYS A 214 -29.21 8.45 13.82
C LYS A 214 -28.96 7.74 12.49
N ARG A 215 -28.81 8.49 11.38
CA ARG A 215 -28.53 7.91 10.05
C ARG A 215 -27.12 7.31 9.94
N VAL A 216 -26.18 7.76 10.77
CA VAL A 216 -24.87 7.11 10.92
C VAL A 216 -25.04 5.74 11.58
N PHE A 217 -25.76 5.68 12.70
CA PHE A 217 -26.00 4.44 13.45
C PHE A 217 -26.85 3.41 12.67
N GLU A 218 -27.85 3.86 11.91
CA GLU A 218 -28.65 3.00 11.02
C GLU A 218 -27.81 2.34 9.91
N ARG A 219 -26.74 2.97 9.41
CA ARG A 219 -25.83 2.32 8.46
C ARG A 219 -24.95 1.27 9.14
N PHE A 220 -24.50 1.54 10.36
CA PHE A 220 -23.65 0.66 11.15
C PHE A 220 -24.30 -0.71 11.40
N CYS A 221 -25.60 -0.77 11.73
CA CYS A 221 -26.28 -2.02 12.08
C CYS A 221 -26.50 -3.02 10.91
N ASN A 222 -26.29 -2.62 9.64
CA ASN A 222 -27.02 -3.20 8.50
C ASN A 222 -26.25 -4.14 7.54
N GLY A 223 -25.07 -4.71 7.88
CA GLY A 223 -24.29 -5.51 6.89
C GLY A 223 -23.37 -6.66 7.36
N LEU A 224 -23.49 -7.21 8.56
CA LEU A 224 -22.43 -8.03 9.20
C LEU A 224 -21.95 -9.32 8.44
N LYS A 225 -20.67 -9.38 7.94
CA LYS A 225 -19.69 -10.55 7.95
C LYS A 225 -18.27 -10.30 7.31
N GLU A 226 -17.30 -11.18 7.63
CA GLU A 226 -15.79 -11.18 7.45
C GLU A 226 -15.16 -10.90 6.02
N LYS A 227 -13.82 -10.74 5.72
CA LYS A 227 -12.48 -10.91 6.42
C LYS A 227 -11.28 -10.20 5.68
N LEU A 228 -10.08 -10.05 6.30
CA LEU A 228 -8.96 -9.15 5.83
C LEU A 228 -7.71 -9.80 5.16
N GLY A 229 -6.91 -9.01 4.41
CA GLY A 229 -5.68 -9.40 3.68
C GLY A 229 -4.61 -8.29 3.44
N TYR A 230 -3.56 -8.60 2.65
CA TYR A 230 -2.28 -7.86 2.54
C TYR A 230 -1.93 -7.34 1.11
N ILE A 231 -2.88 -6.72 0.42
CA ILE A 231 -2.66 -5.99 -0.85
C ILE A 231 -3.22 -4.57 -0.70
N LEU A 232 -2.65 -3.58 -1.41
CA LEU A 232 -3.07 -2.17 -1.33
C LEU A 232 -3.17 -1.52 -2.72
N THR A 233 -3.96 -0.46 -2.82
CA THR A 233 -4.30 0.26 -4.06
C THR A 233 -3.10 0.78 -4.86
N CYS A 234 -2.11 1.36 -4.19
CA CYS A 234 -0.95 1.92 -4.88
C CYS A 234 0.24 0.96 -4.77
N PRO A 235 0.90 0.58 -5.88
CA PRO A 235 2.07 -0.30 -5.88
C PRO A 235 3.19 0.15 -4.91
N SER A 236 3.36 1.46 -4.69
CA SER A 236 4.35 1.99 -3.73
C SER A 236 4.09 1.63 -2.25
N ASN A 237 2.91 1.13 -1.92
CA ASN A 237 2.54 0.69 -0.57
C ASN A 237 2.43 -0.84 -0.44
N LEU A 238 2.89 -1.62 -1.42
CA LEU A 238 2.95 -3.08 -1.30
C LEU A 238 3.91 -3.54 -0.21
N GLY A 239 3.76 -4.81 0.18
CA GLY A 239 4.53 -5.44 1.24
C GLY A 239 4.00 -5.03 2.61
N THR A 240 4.87 -4.45 3.43
CA THR A 240 4.53 -3.97 4.78
C THR A 240 3.47 -2.88 4.78
N GLY A 241 3.35 -2.12 3.68
CA GLY A 241 2.63 -0.84 3.61
C GLY A 241 3.13 0.21 4.62
N LEU A 242 4.27 -0.04 5.29
CA LEU A 242 4.65 0.66 6.50
C LEU A 242 5.36 1.98 6.18
N ARG A 243 4.98 3.02 6.92
CA ARG A 243 5.72 4.28 7.02
C ARG A 243 5.89 4.61 8.50
N ALA A 244 7.05 4.28 9.04
CA ALA A 244 7.56 4.79 10.31
C ALA A 244 8.32 6.08 10.06
N GLY A 245 8.16 7.07 10.92
CA GLY A 245 8.84 8.35 10.80
C GLY A 245 8.71 9.24 12.02
N VAL A 246 9.41 10.36 11.96
CA VAL A 246 9.48 11.37 13.02
C VAL A 246 9.31 12.77 12.43
N HIS A 247 8.76 13.67 13.24
CA HIS A 247 9.00 15.11 13.06
C HIS A 247 10.28 15.47 13.82
N VAL A 248 11.32 15.90 13.09
CA VAL A 248 12.64 16.21 13.66
C VAL A 248 13.13 17.59 13.25
N LYS A 249 13.68 18.34 14.21
CA LYS A 249 14.35 19.64 14.01
C LYS A 249 15.79 19.42 13.56
N LEU A 250 16.13 19.92 12.38
CA LEU A 250 17.45 19.86 11.76
C LEU A 250 17.82 21.21 11.09
N PRO A 251 17.85 22.34 11.84
CA PRO A 251 18.01 23.69 11.28
C PRO A 251 19.37 23.97 10.61
N LEU A 252 20.44 23.24 10.96
CA LEU A 252 21.76 23.36 10.35
C LEU A 252 21.94 22.35 9.21
N MET A 253 21.63 21.08 9.44
CA MET A 253 21.75 20.02 8.43
C MET A 253 20.87 20.29 7.21
N SER A 254 19.70 20.92 7.41
CA SER A 254 18.82 21.31 6.31
C SER A 254 19.39 22.38 5.38
N ARG A 255 20.31 23.25 5.84
CA ARG A 255 21.00 24.21 4.94
C ARG A 255 21.91 23.51 3.92
N LYS A 256 22.18 22.21 4.11
CA LYS A 256 22.91 21.34 3.19
C LYS A 256 21.98 20.47 2.31
N ARG A 257 20.64 20.54 2.46
CA ARG A 257 19.69 19.66 1.76
C ARG A 257 18.39 20.38 1.37
N GLY A 258 18.02 20.32 0.10
CA GLY A 258 16.77 20.92 -0.41
C GLY A 258 15.51 20.43 0.33
N THR A 259 14.55 21.33 0.54
CA THR A 259 13.31 21.06 1.27
C THR A 259 12.28 20.36 0.37
N GLY A 260 11.59 19.35 0.91
CA GLY A 260 10.55 18.64 0.16
C GLY A 260 9.98 17.42 0.89
N GLY A 261 8.95 17.63 1.72
CA GLY A 261 7.98 16.58 2.01
C GLY A 261 7.08 16.32 0.79
N VAL A 262 6.17 15.35 0.88
CA VAL A 262 5.30 15.02 -0.27
C VAL A 262 4.36 16.16 -0.63
N ASP A 263 3.81 16.89 0.36
CA ASP A 263 2.73 17.88 0.14
C ASP A 263 2.94 19.23 0.85
N THR A 264 4.06 19.47 1.54
CA THR A 264 4.28 20.74 2.27
C THR A 264 5.77 21.10 2.36
N ALA A 265 6.08 22.38 2.22
CA ALA A 265 7.42 22.92 2.46
C ALA A 265 7.81 22.80 3.96
N ALA A 266 9.10 22.58 4.23
CA ALA A 266 9.58 22.47 5.60
C ALA A 266 9.49 23.82 6.33
N VAL A 267 8.82 23.84 7.48
CA VAL A 267 8.65 25.05 8.31
C VAL A 267 9.69 25.06 9.43
N GLY A 268 10.43 26.15 9.57
CA GLY A 268 11.33 26.38 10.71
C GLY A 268 12.42 25.32 10.93
N GLY A 269 12.88 24.66 9.87
CA GLY A 269 13.88 23.59 9.98
C GLY A 269 13.34 22.28 10.57
N THR A 270 12.03 22.06 10.60
CA THR A 270 11.40 20.80 11.02
C THR A 270 11.02 19.95 9.80
N TYR A 271 11.29 18.64 9.87
CA TYR A 271 11.13 17.69 8.76
C TYR A 271 10.36 16.44 9.18
N ASP A 272 9.45 15.97 8.32
CA ASP A 272 8.92 14.59 8.34
C ASP A 272 9.95 13.67 7.67
N ILE A 273 10.64 12.86 8.48
CA ILE A 273 11.63 11.88 8.02
C ILE A 273 11.09 10.48 8.28
N SER A 274 11.12 9.62 7.26
CA SER A 274 10.51 8.29 7.31
C SER A 274 11.19 7.31 6.35
N ASN A 275 10.94 6.00 6.50
CA ASN A 275 11.47 4.98 5.58
C ASN A 275 10.95 5.18 4.14
N LEU A 276 11.90 5.06 3.19
CA LEU A 276 11.64 5.12 1.75
C LEU A 276 11.07 3.79 1.23
N ASP A 277 11.73 2.69 1.56
CA ASP A 277 11.36 1.33 1.17
C ASP A 277 10.13 0.82 1.93
N ARG A 278 9.31 -0.02 1.29
CA ARG A 278 8.15 -0.70 1.93
C ARG A 278 8.02 -2.19 1.60
N LEU A 279 8.73 -2.63 0.57
CA LEU A 279 8.75 -4.00 0.05
C LEU A 279 10.20 -4.53 0.13
N GLY A 280 10.37 -5.85 0.25
CA GLY A 280 11.68 -6.49 0.39
C GLY A 280 12.31 -6.49 1.80
N LEU A 281 11.90 -5.59 2.71
CA LEU A 281 12.32 -5.54 4.12
C LEU A 281 11.11 -5.69 5.05
N SER A 282 11.27 -6.38 6.19
CA SER A 282 10.19 -6.57 7.16
C SER A 282 9.87 -5.30 7.96
N GLU A 283 8.74 -5.29 8.68
CA GLU A 283 8.34 -4.15 9.50
C GLU A 283 9.38 -3.80 10.57
N VAL A 284 9.90 -4.80 11.28
CA VAL A 284 11.02 -4.64 12.23
C VAL A 284 12.25 -4.00 11.56
N GLN A 285 12.66 -4.48 10.39
CA GLN A 285 13.81 -3.94 9.66
C GLN A 285 13.58 -2.48 9.22
N LEU A 286 12.38 -2.14 8.75
CA LEU A 286 12.03 -0.78 8.34
C LEU A 286 12.00 0.19 9.52
N VAL A 287 11.48 -0.24 10.69
CA VAL A 287 11.48 0.57 11.91
C VAL A 287 12.92 0.78 12.42
N GLN A 288 13.74 -0.28 12.48
CA GLN A 288 15.15 -0.15 12.89
C GLN A 288 15.93 0.78 11.95
N THR A 289 15.72 0.68 10.63
CA THR A 289 16.33 1.60 9.65
C THR A 289 15.99 3.07 9.93
N VAL A 290 14.77 3.37 10.38
CA VAL A 290 14.37 4.73 10.78
C VAL A 290 15.05 5.14 12.08
N ILE A 291 15.13 4.26 13.07
CA ILE A 291 15.82 4.53 14.35
C ILE A 291 17.29 4.89 14.11
N ASP A 292 18.00 4.07 13.36
CA ASP A 292 19.43 4.26 13.11
C ASP A 292 19.69 5.52 12.26
N GLY A 293 18.87 5.72 11.21
CA GLY A 293 18.95 6.91 10.36
C GLY A 293 18.63 8.22 11.08
N VAL A 294 17.62 8.24 11.96
CA VAL A 294 17.28 9.43 12.76
C VAL A 294 18.35 9.73 13.81
N ASN A 295 18.87 8.70 14.49
CA ASN A 295 19.98 8.87 15.44
C ASN A 295 21.22 9.44 14.75
N TYR A 296 21.54 8.96 13.54
CA TYR A 296 22.65 9.49 12.74
C TYR A 296 22.45 10.96 12.36
N LEU A 297 21.24 11.35 11.93
CA LEU A 297 20.92 12.74 11.59
C LEU A 297 21.01 13.68 12.81
N ILE A 298 20.60 13.22 13.99
CA ILE A 298 20.74 13.97 15.24
C ILE A 298 22.23 14.13 15.62
N GLU A 299 23.06 13.11 15.44
CA GLU A 299 24.52 13.19 15.64
C GLU A 299 25.18 14.16 14.64
N CYS A 300 24.73 14.19 13.38
CA CYS A 300 25.16 15.20 12.41
C CYS A 300 24.78 16.62 12.83
N GLU A 301 23.54 16.86 13.29
CA GLU A 301 23.11 18.18 13.77
C GLU A 301 23.95 18.62 14.99
N LYS A 302 24.17 17.73 15.97
CA LYS A 302 25.01 17.96 17.15
C LYS A 302 26.48 18.27 16.85
N ARG A 303 26.98 17.82 15.69
CA ARG A 303 28.32 18.18 15.19
C ARG A 303 28.33 19.57 14.58
N LEU A 304 27.35 19.87 13.74
CA LEU A 304 27.19 21.19 13.12
C LEU A 304 26.99 22.29 14.17
N GLU A 305 26.23 22.02 15.25
CA GLU A 305 26.09 22.90 16.42
C GLU A 305 27.44 23.25 17.08
N LYS A 306 28.42 22.34 17.03
CA LYS A 306 29.77 22.52 17.56
C LYS A 306 30.77 23.05 16.52
N GLY A 307 30.30 23.43 15.32
CA GLY A 307 31.16 23.83 14.20
C GLY A 307 32.00 22.68 13.61
N GLN A 308 31.64 21.43 13.87
CA GLN A 308 32.34 20.23 13.39
C GLN A 308 31.76 19.75 12.05
N ASP A 309 32.62 19.18 11.21
CA ASP A 309 32.19 18.62 9.92
C ASP A 309 31.48 17.27 10.05
N ILE A 310 30.67 16.95 9.04
CA ILE A 310 29.86 15.74 8.96
C ILE A 310 30.31 14.86 7.79
N LYS A 311 30.12 13.55 7.91
CA LYS A 311 30.41 12.60 6.83
C LYS A 311 29.11 12.18 6.15
N VAL A 312 29.19 11.78 4.89
CA VAL A 312 28.10 11.04 4.24
C VAL A 312 28.29 9.57 4.62
N PRO A 313 27.26 8.90 5.19
CA PRO A 313 27.36 7.48 5.51
C PRO A 313 27.44 6.64 4.23
N PRO A 314 28.10 5.47 4.25
CA PRO A 314 28.05 4.54 3.11
C PRO A 314 26.61 4.11 2.84
N HIS A 315 26.32 3.75 1.58
CA HIS A 315 24.97 3.41 1.12
C HIS A 315 24.28 2.38 2.05
N PRO A 316 23.01 2.57 2.47
CA PRO A 316 22.40 1.87 3.59
C PRO A 316 22.56 0.35 3.61
N HIS A 317 22.49 -0.34 2.46
CA HIS A 317 22.72 -1.79 2.36
C HIS A 317 24.14 -2.28 2.75
N LYS A 318 25.09 -1.40 3.10
CA LYS A 318 26.42 -1.74 3.62
C LYS A 318 26.64 -1.38 5.10
N LEU A 319 25.64 -0.83 5.79
CA LEU A 319 25.68 -0.60 7.25
C LEU A 319 25.15 -1.78 8.07
N PHE A 320 24.47 -2.73 7.43
CA PHE A 320 23.63 -3.75 8.09
C PHE A 320 23.92 -5.17 7.57
N LYS A 321 25.22 -5.51 7.44
CA LYS A 321 25.74 -6.88 7.29
C LYS A 321 26.88 -7.08 8.27
#